data_AF-A0A1H1H9E4-F1
#
_entry.id   AF-A0A1H1H9E4-F1
#
_cell.length_a   1.000
_cell.length_b   1.000
_cell.length_c   1.000
_cell.angle_alpha   90.00
_cell.angle_beta   90.00
_cell.angle_gamma   90.00
#
_symmetry.space_group_name_H-M   'P 1'
#
loop_
_entity.id
_entity.type
_entity.pdbx_description
1 polymer ?
#
loop_
_entity_poly.entity_id
_entity_poly.type
_entity_poly.pdbx_seq_one_letter_code
_entity_poly.pdbx_strand_id
1 'polypeptide(L)'
;MNTAPGHPNPLFHYRSATWVVRLNLAAHLGYICAIAWVWLASDAPRVATTGVLVGLFALATAACVIQAVTTGSEHNGEPDYYAQDRDGTWKPLVSLISTRDALASLGLGITLLTFLITGVYLKQHGPSVVEVVAFIGYTAVSNAAVWVTLRHISSYRQRHSTGQA
;
A
#
# COMPACT_ATOMS: atom_id res chain seq x y z
N MET A 1 -10.28 -1.29 -35.37
CA MET A 1 -10.16 -1.45 -33.91
C MET A 1 -9.54 -0.17 -33.38
N ASN A 2 -10.34 0.65 -32.70
CA ASN A 2 -9.89 1.93 -32.15
C ASN A 2 -9.11 1.67 -30.86
N THR A 3 -7.79 1.85 -30.93
CA THR A 3 -6.93 1.93 -29.76
C THR A 3 -7.29 3.17 -28.95
N ALA A 4 -7.59 2.97 -27.66
CA ALA A 4 -7.62 4.08 -26.73
C ALA A 4 -6.30 4.89 -26.85
N PRO A 5 -6.34 6.22 -26.85
CA PRO A 5 -5.12 7.02 -26.96
C PRO A 5 -4.31 6.88 -25.67
N GLY A 6 -3.10 6.31 -25.73
CA GLY A 6 -2.11 6.45 -24.66
C GLY A 6 -1.28 5.24 -24.20
N HIS A 7 -1.34 4.05 -24.84
CA HIS A 7 -0.41 2.95 -24.54
C HIS A 7 0.50 2.68 -25.76
N PRO A 8 1.82 2.92 -25.68
CA PRO A 8 2.66 3.02 -26.88
C PRO A 8 3.12 1.68 -27.46
N ASN A 9 2.56 0.53 -27.07
CA ASN A 9 2.91 -0.71 -27.75
C ASN A 9 1.77 -1.76 -27.78
N PRO A 10 1.44 -2.29 -28.97
CA PRO A 10 0.52 -3.42 -29.14
C PRO A 10 1.15 -4.79 -28.81
N LEU A 11 2.44 -4.84 -28.43
CA LEU A 11 3.19 -6.06 -28.12
C LEU A 11 3.16 -6.45 -26.63
N PHE A 12 2.47 -5.67 -25.80
CA PHE A 12 2.56 -5.78 -24.36
C PHE A 12 1.40 -6.60 -23.79
N HIS A 13 1.66 -7.86 -23.38
CA HIS A 13 0.80 -8.68 -22.50
C HIS A 13 0.70 -8.14 -21.06
N TYR A 14 1.07 -6.87 -20.82
CA TYR A 14 1.39 -6.35 -19.50
C TYR A 14 0.26 -5.47 -18.96
N ARG A 15 0.11 -5.44 -17.64
CA ARG A 15 -1.02 -4.81 -16.93
C ARG A 15 -0.61 -3.46 -16.36
N SER A 16 -1.48 -2.46 -16.48
CA SER A 16 -1.27 -1.16 -15.84
C SER A 16 -1.33 -1.30 -14.31
N ALA A 17 -0.35 -0.73 -13.62
CA ALA A 17 -0.27 -0.66 -12.16
C ALA A 17 -0.75 0.68 -11.58
N THR A 18 -1.24 1.61 -12.40
CA THR A 18 -1.64 2.96 -11.95
C THR A 18 -2.74 2.91 -10.89
N TRP A 19 -3.63 1.90 -10.96
CA TRP A 19 -4.66 1.69 -9.95
C TRP A 19 -4.10 1.24 -8.60
N VAL A 20 -2.97 0.52 -8.57
CA VAL A 20 -2.27 0.12 -7.33
C VAL A 20 -1.74 1.36 -6.61
N VAL A 21 -1.17 2.30 -7.36
CA VAL A 21 -0.69 3.59 -6.81
C VAL A 21 -1.86 4.38 -6.21
N ARG A 22 -3.00 4.44 -6.93
CA ARG A 22 -4.22 5.11 -6.44
C ARG A 22 -4.80 4.45 -5.19
N LEU A 23 -4.77 3.12 -5.12
CA LEU A 23 -5.24 2.36 -3.96
C LEU A 23 -4.39 2.66 -2.73
N ASN A 24 -3.06 2.67 -2.88
CA ASN A 24 -2.16 3.03 -1.80
C ASN A 24 -2.37 4.48 -1.34
N LEU A 25 -2.56 5.42 -2.27
CA LEU A 25 -2.88 6.80 -1.93
C LEU A 25 -4.20 6.90 -1.16
N ALA A 26 -5.23 6.17 -1.59
CA ALA A 26 -6.52 6.12 -0.92
C ALA A 26 -6.42 5.55 0.51
N ALA A 27 -5.59 4.52 0.72
CA ALA A 27 -5.33 3.98 2.06
C ALA A 27 -4.66 5.02 2.98
N HIS A 28 -3.67 5.77 2.48
CA HIS A 28 -3.02 6.85 3.25
C HIS A 28 -3.99 7.99 3.58
N LEU A 29 -4.81 8.41 2.61
CA LEU A 29 -5.86 9.40 2.85
C LEU A 29 -6.88 8.88 3.88
N GLY A 30 -7.22 7.60 3.82
CA GLY A 30 -8.06 6.93 4.80
C GLY A 30 -7.50 7.05 6.23
N TYR A 31 -6.19 6.86 6.41
CA TYR A 31 -5.53 7.07 7.71
C TYR A 31 -5.65 8.51 8.18
N ILE A 32 -5.39 9.50 7.32
CA ILE A 32 -5.49 10.92 7.66
C ILE A 32 -6.94 11.28 8.04
N CYS A 33 -7.92 10.80 7.27
CA CYS A 33 -9.34 11.01 7.57
C CYS A 33 -9.76 10.33 8.88
N ALA A 34 -9.29 9.12 9.17
CA ALA A 34 -9.60 8.43 10.43
C ALA A 34 -8.94 9.10 11.63
N ILE A 35 -7.72 9.61 11.47
CA ILE A 35 -7.06 10.44 12.48
C ILE A 35 -7.91 11.69 12.75
N ALA A 36 -8.24 12.44 11.70
CA ALA A 36 -9.07 13.64 11.85
C ALA A 36 -10.42 13.31 12.51
N TRP A 37 -11.05 12.20 12.11
CA TRP A 37 -12.28 11.70 12.72
C TRP A 37 -12.12 11.46 14.22
N VAL A 38 -11.11 10.68 14.64
CA VAL A 38 -10.89 10.36 16.06
C VAL A 38 -10.64 11.62 16.89
N TRP A 39 -9.93 12.61 16.34
CA TRP A 39 -9.56 13.83 17.06
C TRP A 39 -10.66 14.89 17.08
N LEU A 40 -11.54 14.92 16.07
CA LEU A 40 -12.63 15.90 15.95
C LEU A 40 -13.98 15.37 16.45
N ALA A 41 -14.22 14.06 16.36
CA ALA A 41 -15.50 13.43 16.67
C ALA A 41 -15.52 12.84 18.09
N SER A 42 -15.25 13.68 19.11
CA SER A 42 -15.23 13.25 20.52
C SER A 42 -16.54 12.61 20.98
N ASP A 43 -17.66 13.02 20.37
CA ASP A 43 -19.01 12.61 20.77
C ASP A 43 -19.63 11.57 19.81
N ALA A 44 -18.84 11.05 18.85
CA ALA A 44 -19.34 10.05 17.92
C ALA A 44 -19.67 8.72 18.63
N PRO A 45 -20.72 8.00 18.18
CA PRO A 45 -21.01 6.67 18.69
C PRO A 45 -19.81 5.74 18.55
N ARG A 46 -19.46 5.01 19.63
CA ARG A 46 -18.30 4.10 19.65
C ARG A 46 -18.30 3.12 18.47
N VAL A 47 -19.48 2.61 18.12
CA VAL A 47 -19.69 1.68 16.99
C VAL A 47 -19.28 2.30 15.66
N ALA A 48 -19.56 3.59 15.45
CA ALA A 48 -19.16 4.28 14.22
C ALA A 48 -17.64 4.39 14.13
N THR A 49 -16.97 4.80 15.21
CA THR A 49 -15.50 4.86 15.27
C THR A 49 -14.87 3.48 15.08
N THR A 50 -15.39 2.43 15.71
CA THR A 50 -14.92 1.06 15.49
C THR A 50 -15.10 0.62 14.04
N GLY A 51 -16.25 0.91 13.41
CA GLY A 51 -16.49 0.61 12.00
C GLY A 51 -15.49 1.30 11.07
N VAL A 52 -15.21 2.59 11.31
CA VAL A 52 -14.21 3.36 10.55
C VAL A 52 -12.82 2.74 10.69
N LEU A 53 -12.39 2.40 11.91
CA LEU A 53 -11.06 1.85 12.16
C LEU A 53 -10.89 0.45 11.54
N VAL A 54 -11.88 -0.44 11.72
CA VAL A 54 -11.84 -1.79 11.14
C VAL A 54 -11.87 -1.74 9.62
N GLY A 55 -12.74 -0.91 9.04
CA GLY A 55 -12.81 -0.71 7.59
C GLY A 55 -11.51 -0.17 7.00
N LEU A 56 -10.88 0.79 7.70
CA LEU A 56 -9.58 1.33 7.33
C LEU A 56 -8.49 0.25 7.38
N PHE A 57 -8.41 -0.52 8.47
CA PHE A 57 -7.41 -1.59 8.58
C PHE A 57 -7.60 -2.67 7.51
N ALA A 58 -8.83 -3.04 7.18
CA ALA A 58 -9.12 -3.98 6.09
C ALA A 58 -8.67 -3.43 4.73
N LEU A 59 -8.99 -2.16 4.42
CA LEU A 59 -8.59 -1.51 3.18
C LEU A 59 -7.06 -1.39 3.06
N ALA A 60 -6.39 -0.95 4.13
CA ALA A 60 -4.94 -0.81 4.17
C ALA A 60 -4.25 -2.18 4.01
N THR A 61 -4.78 -3.22 4.65
CA THR A 61 -4.31 -4.61 4.48
C THR A 61 -4.41 -5.04 3.03
N ALA A 62 -5.56 -4.84 2.39
CA ALA A 62 -5.76 -5.19 0.99
C ALA A 62 -4.80 -4.43 0.06
N ALA A 63 -4.57 -3.14 0.32
CA ALA A 63 -3.62 -2.32 -0.43
C ALA A 63 -2.18 -2.87 -0.33
N CYS A 64 -1.72 -3.22 0.88
CA CYS A 64 -0.39 -3.82 1.09
C CYS A 64 -0.25 -5.16 0.35
N VAL A 65 -1.25 -6.04 0.43
CA VAL A 65 -1.22 -7.36 -0.24
C VAL A 65 -1.21 -7.19 -1.75
N ILE A 66 -2.07 -6.33 -2.29
CA ILE A 66 -2.13 -6.03 -3.72
C ILE A 66 -0.79 -5.48 -4.21
N GLN A 67 -0.17 -4.56 -3.45
CA GLN A 67 1.13 -4.03 -3.81
C GLN A 67 2.21 -5.12 -3.83
N ALA A 68 2.24 -6.00 -2.82
CA ALA A 68 3.21 -7.09 -2.78
C ALA A 68 3.03 -8.06 -3.96
N VAL A 69 1.80 -8.48 -4.24
CA VAL A 69 1.48 -9.39 -5.36
C VAL A 69 1.83 -8.75 -6.70
N THR A 70 1.43 -7.51 -6.94
CA THR A 70 1.71 -6.82 -8.21
C THR A 70 3.19 -6.52 -8.41
N THR A 71 3.94 -6.29 -7.32
CA THR A 71 5.40 -6.12 -7.38
C THR A 71 6.12 -7.43 -7.72
N GLY A 72 5.60 -8.57 -7.25
CA GLY A 72 6.21 -9.90 -7.44
C GLY A 72 5.70 -10.69 -8.65
N SER A 73 4.72 -10.19 -9.39
CA SER A 73 4.13 -10.89 -10.54
C SER A 73 5.07 -10.82 -11.75
N GLU A 74 5.41 -11.99 -12.28
CA GLU A 74 6.32 -12.15 -13.42
C GLU A 74 5.75 -13.15 -14.42
N HIS A 75 5.93 -12.89 -15.72
CA HIS A 75 5.64 -13.80 -16.81
C HIS A 75 6.88 -13.97 -17.69
N ASN A 76 7.33 -15.21 -17.88
CA ASN A 76 8.57 -15.55 -18.59
C ASN A 76 9.83 -14.82 -18.07
N GLY A 77 9.90 -14.54 -16.77
CA GLY A 77 11.03 -13.85 -16.14
C GLY A 77 10.98 -12.32 -16.23
N GLU A 78 9.97 -11.76 -16.89
CA GLU A 78 9.74 -10.32 -16.95
C GLU A 78 8.60 -9.89 -16.01
N PRO A 79 8.65 -8.69 -15.40
CA PRO A 79 7.57 -8.18 -14.55
C PRO A 79 6.24 -8.03 -15.31
N ASP A 80 5.11 -8.34 -14.69
CA ASP A 80 3.79 -8.23 -15.34
C ASP A 80 3.16 -6.83 -15.29
N TYR A 81 3.55 -6.04 -14.27
CA TYR A 81 2.90 -4.77 -13.93
C TYR A 81 3.83 -3.59 -14.19
N TYR A 82 3.34 -2.62 -14.96
CA TYR A 82 4.08 -1.40 -15.32
C TYR A 82 3.31 -0.17 -14.86
N ALA A 83 4.05 0.86 -14.44
CA ALA A 83 3.49 2.17 -14.16
C ALA A 83 4.24 3.23 -14.95
N GLN A 84 3.57 4.36 -15.17
CA GLN A 84 4.19 5.51 -15.78
C GLN A 84 5.03 6.25 -14.74
N ASP A 85 6.30 6.45 -15.04
CA ASP A 85 7.22 7.27 -14.25
C ASP A 85 6.98 8.76 -14.55
N ARG A 86 7.60 9.65 -13.75
CA ARG A 86 7.45 11.11 -13.85
C ARG A 86 7.91 11.68 -15.20
N ASP A 87 8.84 11.01 -15.87
CA ASP A 87 9.33 11.33 -17.20
C ASP A 87 8.37 10.90 -18.32
N GLY A 88 7.22 10.31 -17.97
CA GLY A 88 6.22 9.82 -18.91
C GLY A 88 6.53 8.43 -19.48
N THR A 89 7.67 7.83 -19.12
CA THR A 89 8.06 6.49 -19.58
C THR A 89 7.38 5.40 -18.77
N TRP A 90 7.08 4.26 -19.40
CA TRP A 90 6.54 3.10 -18.71
C TRP A 90 7.68 2.24 -18.20
N LYS A 91 7.72 2.01 -16.89
CA LYS A 91 8.74 1.19 -16.22
C LYS A 91 8.08 0.09 -15.38
N PRO A 92 8.74 -1.05 -15.17
CA PRO A 92 8.23 -2.09 -14.27
C PRO A 92 7.95 -1.52 -12.88
N LEU A 93 6.81 -1.87 -12.28
CA LEU A 93 6.42 -1.38 -10.96
C LEU A 93 7.52 -1.64 -9.92
N VAL A 94 8.12 -2.83 -9.96
CA VAL A 94 9.23 -3.23 -9.06
C VAL A 94 10.46 -2.33 -9.18
N SER A 95 10.70 -1.73 -10.34
CA SER A 95 11.85 -0.83 -10.56
C SER A 95 11.59 0.59 -10.02
N LEU A 96 10.32 0.98 -9.89
CA LEU A 96 9.89 2.29 -9.41
C LEU A 96 9.86 2.38 -7.89
N ILE A 97 9.84 1.24 -7.20
CA ILE A 97 9.85 1.19 -5.73
C ILE A 97 11.29 1.04 -5.26
N SER A 98 11.79 2.04 -4.53
CA SER A 98 13.10 1.94 -3.91
C SER A 98 13.01 1.35 -2.50
N THR A 99 14.07 0.65 -2.07
CA THR A 99 14.21 0.18 -0.68
C THR A 99 14.08 1.33 0.31
N ARG A 100 14.63 2.50 -0.03
CA ARG A 100 14.55 3.70 0.80
C ARG A 100 13.12 4.18 0.96
N ASP A 101 12.35 4.24 -0.13
CA ASP A 101 10.97 4.70 -0.10
C ASP A 101 10.07 3.70 0.63
N ALA A 102 10.32 2.40 0.46
CA ALA A 102 9.62 1.36 1.21
C ALA A 102 9.85 1.50 2.73
N LEU A 103 11.10 1.72 3.17
CA LEU A 103 11.41 1.96 4.59
C LEU A 103 10.85 3.30 5.11
N ALA A 104 10.89 4.35 4.30
CA ALA A 104 10.28 5.64 4.66
C ALA A 104 8.75 5.50 4.86
N SER A 105 8.09 4.72 4.01
CA SER A 105 6.65 4.45 4.10
C SER A 105 6.29 3.69 5.38
N LEU A 106 7.14 2.74 5.82
CA LEU A 106 7.00 2.07 7.12
C LEU A 106 7.06 3.08 8.28
N GLY A 107 8.06 3.97 8.28
CA GLY A 107 8.21 5.00 9.32
C GLY A 107 7.02 5.96 9.37
N LEU A 108 6.53 6.39 8.20
CA LEU A 108 5.33 7.22 8.10
C LEU A 108 4.10 6.47 8.64
N GLY A 109 3.94 5.19 8.27
CA GLY A 109 2.86 4.34 8.76
C GLY A 109 2.84 4.21 10.27
N ILE A 110 4.00 3.94 10.90
CA ILE A 110 4.13 3.88 12.37
C ILE A 110 3.72 5.20 13.01
N THR A 111 4.15 6.33 12.42
CA THR A 111 3.82 7.67 12.93
C THR A 111 2.31 7.93 12.90
N LEU A 112 1.66 7.64 11.77
CA LEU A 112 0.22 7.80 11.61
C LEU A 112 -0.56 6.88 12.57
N LEU A 113 -0.15 5.62 12.72
CA LEU A 113 -0.78 4.67 13.63
C LEU A 113 -0.63 5.10 15.09
N THR A 114 0.54 5.61 15.48
CA THR A 114 0.79 6.10 16.84
C THR A 114 -0.17 7.24 17.17
N PHE A 115 -0.33 8.20 16.25
CA PHE A 115 -1.23 9.33 16.44
C PHE A 115 -2.71 8.92 16.47
N LEU A 116 -3.09 7.93 15.66
CA LEU A 116 -4.43 7.34 15.66
C LEU A 116 -4.73 6.63 16.99
N ILE A 117 -3.85 5.73 17.44
CA ILE A 117 -4.01 4.98 18.69
C ILE A 117 -4.05 5.94 19.89
N THR A 118 -3.18 6.94 19.90
CA THR A 118 -3.18 7.98 20.93
C THR A 118 -4.52 8.72 20.96
N GLY A 119 -5.05 9.11 19.80
CA GLY A 119 -6.36 9.73 19.70
C GLY A 119 -7.48 8.84 20.26
N VAL A 120 -7.49 7.55 19.90
CA VAL A 120 -8.50 6.59 20.39
C VAL A 120 -8.41 6.45 21.91
N TYR A 121 -7.19 6.37 22.46
CA TYR A 121 -7.00 6.29 23.89
C TYR A 121 -7.51 7.53 24.63
N LEU A 122 -7.15 8.72 24.15
CA LEU A 122 -7.50 9.98 24.79
C LEU A 122 -8.97 10.38 24.62
N LYS A 123 -9.60 10.01 23.50
CA LYS A 123 -10.96 10.49 23.13
C LYS A 123 -12.06 9.44 23.28
N GLN A 124 -11.72 8.15 23.30
CA GLN A 124 -12.69 7.05 23.24
C GLN A 124 -12.52 6.03 24.37
N HIS A 125 -11.82 6.41 25.45
CA HIS A 125 -11.53 5.58 26.63
C HIS A 125 -10.74 4.29 26.32
N GLY A 126 -9.94 4.29 25.25
CA GLY A 126 -9.11 3.16 24.87
C GLY A 126 -9.69 2.30 23.73
N PRO A 127 -8.84 1.46 23.09
CA PRO A 127 -9.25 0.62 21.98
C PRO A 127 -10.15 -0.54 22.45
N SER A 128 -11.11 -0.93 21.61
CA SER A 128 -11.93 -2.12 21.85
C SER A 128 -11.16 -3.39 21.47
N VAL A 129 -11.60 -4.55 21.98
CA VAL A 129 -10.99 -5.86 21.63
C VAL A 129 -10.97 -6.08 20.11
N VAL A 130 -12.06 -5.70 19.42
CA VAL A 130 -12.17 -5.83 17.96
C VAL A 130 -11.13 -4.96 17.25
N GLU A 131 -10.92 -3.72 17.71
CA GLU A 131 -9.91 -2.81 17.14
C GLU A 131 -8.49 -3.31 17.37
N VAL A 132 -8.22 -3.89 18.55
CA VAL A 132 -6.91 -4.50 18.84
C VAL A 132 -6.65 -5.68 17.92
N VAL A 133 -7.61 -6.58 17.74
CA VAL A 133 -7.48 -7.72 16.82
C VAL A 133 -7.26 -7.25 15.38
N ALA A 134 -8.04 -6.27 14.92
CA ALA A 134 -7.90 -5.70 13.58
C ALA A 134 -6.54 -5.03 13.38
N PHE A 135 -6.06 -4.29 14.39
CA PHE A 135 -4.74 -3.66 14.37
C PHE A 135 -3.60 -4.68 14.32
N ILE A 136 -3.66 -5.75 15.13
CA ILE A 136 -2.65 -6.81 15.13
C ILE A 136 -2.65 -7.53 13.79
N GLY A 137 -3.82 -7.87 13.25
CA GLY A 137 -3.96 -8.51 11.95
C GLY A 137 -3.37 -7.66 10.82
N TYR A 138 -3.75 -6.38 10.77
CA TYR A 138 -3.18 -5.41 9.84
C TYR A 138 -1.66 -5.32 9.98
N THR A 139 -1.15 -5.20 11.20
CA THR A 139 0.29 -5.06 11.47
C THR A 139 1.05 -6.29 10.98
N ALA A 140 0.56 -7.50 11.27
CA ALA A 140 1.21 -8.73 10.83
C ALA A 140 1.24 -8.82 9.28
N VAL A 141 0.10 -8.58 8.63
CA VAL A 141 -0.01 -8.72 7.17
C VAL A 141 0.77 -7.61 6.44
N SER A 142 0.69 -6.36 6.90
CA SER A 142 1.43 -5.25 6.29
C SER A 142 2.94 -5.44 6.39
N ASN A 143 3.46 -5.88 7.55
CA ASN A 143 4.89 -6.19 7.70
C ASN A 143 5.32 -7.34 6.80
N ALA A 144 4.53 -8.42 6.71
CA ALA A 144 4.81 -9.54 5.81
C ALA A 144 4.82 -9.07 4.34
N ALA A 145 3.83 -8.26 3.93
CA ALA A 145 3.74 -7.72 2.58
C ALA A 145 4.93 -6.81 2.23
N VAL A 146 5.36 -5.94 3.16
CA VAL A 146 6.55 -5.09 2.96
C VAL A 146 7.80 -5.95 2.80
N TRP A 147 7.97 -6.97 3.64
CA TRP A 147 9.12 -7.87 3.54
C TRP A 147 9.14 -8.64 2.22
N VAL A 148 7.99 -9.15 1.76
CA VAL A 148 7.85 -9.79 0.44
C VAL A 148 8.20 -8.81 -0.68
N THR A 149 7.69 -7.58 -0.61
CA THR A 149 7.97 -6.51 -1.58
C THR A 149 9.47 -6.20 -1.65
N LEU A 150 10.14 -6.08 -0.49
CA LEU A 150 11.58 -5.85 -0.41
C LEU A 150 12.38 -7.01 -1.02
N ARG A 151 11.96 -8.26 -0.81
CA ARG A 151 12.57 -9.42 -1.45
C ARG A 151 12.45 -9.33 -2.97
N HIS A 152 11.27 -9.05 -3.52
CA HIS A 152 11.09 -8.90 -4.97
C HIS A 152 11.97 -7.79 -5.56
N ILE A 153 12.07 -6.63 -4.89
CA ILE A 153 12.96 -5.53 -5.31
C ILE A 153 14.42 -5.99 -5.32
N SER A 154 14.86 -6.71 -4.29
CA SER A 154 16.24 -7.19 -4.20
C SER A 154 16.57 -8.21 -5.29
N SER A 155 15.68 -9.18 -5.55
CA SER A 155 15.85 -10.19 -6.59
C SER A 155 15.86 -9.58 -7.99
N TYR A 156 14.97 -8.62 -8.25
CA TYR A 156 14.94 -7.88 -9.52
C TYR A 156 16.26 -7.13 -9.77
N ARG A 157 16.75 -6.39 -8.77
CA ARG A 157 18.03 -5.67 -8.89
C ARG A 157 19.21 -6.60 -9.08
N GLN A 158 19.23 -7.75 -8.40
CA GLN A 158 20.29 -8.73 -8.55
C GLN A 158 20.40 -9.23 -9.99
N ARG A 159 19.27 -9.67 -10.59
CA ARG A 159 19.23 -10.14 -11.99
C ARG A 159 19.71 -9.08 -13.00
N HIS A 160 19.28 -7.83 -12.80
CA HIS A 160 19.69 -6.74 -13.68
C HIS A 160 21.11 -6.22 -13.45
N SER A 161 21.70 -6.45 -12.26
CA SER A 161 23.09 -6.11 -11.98
C SER A 161 24.09 -7.13 -12.53
N THR A 162 23.68 -8.39 -12.70
CA THR A 162 24.54 -9.50 -13.17
C THR A 162 24.49 -9.70 -14.69
N GLY A 163 23.73 -8.90 -15.42
CA GLY A 163 23.59 -9.02 -16.88
C GLY A 163 22.90 -10.30 -17.34
N GLN A 164 22.22 -11.02 -16.43
CA GLN A 164 21.34 -12.13 -16.75
C GLN A 164 19.98 -11.58 -17.16
N ALA A 165 19.89 -11.07 -18.38
CA ALA A 165 18.65 -10.73 -19.07
C ALA A 165 18.41 -11.77 -20.18
#